data_AF-A0A376W1T3-F1
#
_entry.id   AF-A0A376W1T3-F1
#
_cell.length_a   1.000
_cell.length_b   1.000
_cell.length_c   1.000
_cell.angle_alpha   90.00
_cell.angle_beta   90.00
_cell.angle_gamma   90.00
#
_symmetry.space_group_name_H-M   'P 1'
#
loop_
_entity.id
_entity.type
_entity.pdbx_description
1 polymer ?
#
loop_
_entity_poly.entity_id
_entity_poly.type
_entity_poly.pdbx_seq_one_letter_code
_entity_poly.pdbx_strand_id
1 'polypeptide(L)'
;MTSGDAHLAVNFPLLLEKGLDGLREKVAERRSHINLTVLEDLHGEQFLKAIDIVLVAVSEHIERFAALAREMAATETRESRRDELLTIAEKLRSYRPPAAADFLAGAATMLLHPVDFADRI
;
A
#
# COMPACT_ATOMS: atom_id res chain seq x y z
N MET A 1 -27.55 -6.16 -5.14
CA MET A 1 -26.12 -6.36 -5.46
C MET A 1 -25.58 -7.40 -4.49
N THR A 2 -25.04 -8.52 -4.97
CA THR A 2 -24.52 -9.62 -4.12
C THR A 2 -22.99 -9.64 -4.06
N SER A 3 -22.32 -8.67 -4.70
CA SER A 3 -20.87 -8.51 -4.72
C SER A 3 -20.48 -7.06 -5.00
N GLY A 4 -19.21 -6.71 -4.73
CA GLY A 4 -18.61 -5.44 -5.16
C GLY A 4 -18.47 -5.35 -6.68
N ASP A 5 -18.28 -4.12 -7.19
CA ASP A 5 -18.14 -3.87 -8.63
C ASP A 5 -16.75 -4.30 -9.13
N ALA A 6 -15.66 -3.83 -8.53
CA ALA A 6 -14.25 -4.21 -8.79
C ALA A 6 -13.72 -4.09 -10.24
N HIS A 7 -14.58 -4.00 -11.27
CA HIS A 7 -14.22 -4.00 -12.69
C HIS A 7 -13.66 -2.65 -13.16
N LEU A 8 -12.55 -2.20 -12.55
CA LEU A 8 -11.81 -1.00 -12.95
C LEU A 8 -10.31 -1.23 -12.87
N ALA A 9 -9.57 -0.56 -13.75
CA ALA A 9 -8.12 -0.48 -13.65
C ALA A 9 -7.75 0.74 -12.77
N VAL A 10 -7.05 0.50 -11.66
CA VAL A 10 -6.52 1.58 -10.83
C VAL A 10 -5.34 2.28 -11.51
N ASN A 11 -5.04 3.51 -11.10
CA ASN A 11 -3.95 4.30 -11.68
C ASN A 11 -2.58 3.87 -11.12
N PHE A 12 -2.07 2.73 -11.58
CA PHE A 12 -0.73 2.23 -11.22
C PHE A 12 0.41 3.20 -11.58
N PRO A 13 0.40 3.90 -12.73
CA PRO A 13 1.42 4.91 -13.01
C PRO A 13 1.54 5.96 -11.89
N LEU A 14 0.41 6.49 -11.40
CA LEU A 14 0.41 7.45 -10.30
C LEU A 14 0.98 6.85 -9.01
N LEU A 15 0.62 5.60 -8.70
CA LEU A 15 1.13 4.91 -7.51
C LEU A 15 2.65 4.71 -7.58
N LEU A 16 3.18 4.30 -8.74
CA LEU A 16 4.62 4.09 -8.93
C LEU A 16 5.41 5.40 -8.95
N GLU A 17 4.81 6.48 -9.46
CA GLU A 17 5.42 7.81 -9.49
C GLU A 17 5.49 8.45 -8.10
N LYS A 18 4.39 8.44 -7.35
CA LYS A 18 4.26 9.17 -6.07
C LYS A 18 4.52 8.32 -4.83
N GLY A 19 4.31 7.02 -4.91
CA GLY A 19 4.26 6.14 -3.75
C GLY A 19 3.14 6.45 -2.78
N LEU A 20 3.10 5.71 -1.67
CA LEU A 20 2.10 5.92 -0.62
C LEU A 20 2.27 7.27 0.06
N ASP A 21 3.50 7.70 0.34
CA ASP A 21 3.79 8.99 0.97
C ASP A 21 3.31 10.17 0.08
N GLY A 22 3.61 10.15 -1.23
CA GLY A 22 3.15 11.20 -2.14
C GLY A 22 1.63 11.18 -2.39
N LEU A 23 0.97 10.02 -2.28
CA LEU A 23 -0.49 9.94 -2.29
C LEU A 23 -1.09 10.54 -1.01
N ARG A 24 -0.47 10.33 0.15
CA ARG A 24 -0.89 10.95 1.41
C ARG A 24 -0.71 12.45 1.39
N GLU A 25 0.39 12.95 0.83
CA GLU A 25 0.59 14.39 0.62
C GLU A 25 -0.52 15.01 -0.24
N LYS A 26 -0.90 14.35 -1.34
CA LYS A 26 -2.02 14.79 -2.19
C LYS A 26 -3.36 14.81 -1.43
N VAL A 27 -3.59 13.84 -0.56
CA VAL A 27 -4.79 13.81 0.30
C VAL A 27 -4.76 14.94 1.32
N ALA A 28 -3.61 15.17 1.97
CA ALA A 28 -3.42 16.25 2.94
C ALA A 28 -3.62 17.64 2.30
N GLU A 29 -3.07 17.85 1.11
CA GLU A 29 -3.30 19.06 0.30
C GLU A 29 -4.80 19.25 0.05
N ARG A 30 -5.51 18.21 -0.43
CA ARG A 30 -6.96 18.32 -0.69
C ARG A 30 -7.77 18.61 0.57
N ARG A 31 -7.40 18.02 1.72
CA ARG A 31 -8.03 18.27 3.03
C ARG A 31 -7.80 19.70 3.52
N SER A 32 -6.69 20.34 3.16
CA SER A 32 -6.42 21.74 3.54
C SER A 32 -7.40 22.75 2.94
N HIS A 33 -8.10 22.37 1.86
CA HIS A 33 -9.09 23.18 1.16
C HIS A 33 -10.53 22.92 1.60
N ILE A 34 -10.76 22.06 2.60
CA ILE A 34 -12.10 21.71 3.09
C ILE A 34 -12.67 22.83 3.95
N ASN A 35 -13.90 23.23 3.66
CA ASN A 35 -14.70 24.04 4.57
C ASN A 35 -15.80 23.20 5.23
N LEU A 36 -15.65 22.90 6.52
CA LEU A 36 -16.60 22.06 7.26
C LEU A 36 -18.00 22.68 7.42
N THR A 37 -18.20 23.94 7.07
CA THR A 37 -19.54 24.57 7.04
C THR A 37 -20.28 24.36 5.72
N VAL A 38 -19.63 23.76 4.72
CA VAL A 38 -20.22 23.36 3.45
C VAL A 38 -20.53 21.87 3.51
N LEU A 39 -21.79 21.48 3.26
CA LEU A 39 -22.26 20.11 3.44
C LEU A 39 -21.50 19.11 2.57
N GLU A 40 -21.21 19.49 1.32
CA GLU A 40 -20.45 18.67 0.38
C GLU A 40 -19.01 18.44 0.86
N ASP A 41 -18.38 19.47 1.42
CA ASP A 41 -17.03 19.41 1.97
C ASP A 41 -16.98 18.58 3.25
N LEU A 42 -18.05 18.57 4.06
CA LEU A 42 -18.16 17.70 5.23
C LEU A 42 -18.12 16.21 4.84
N HIS A 43 -18.85 15.82 3.79
CA HIS A 43 -18.77 14.45 3.25
C HIS A 43 -17.40 14.18 2.62
N GLY A 44 -16.87 15.14 1.87
CA GLY A 44 -15.53 15.06 1.27
C GLY A 44 -14.44 14.80 2.31
N GLU A 45 -14.52 15.45 3.46
CA GLU A 45 -13.57 15.27 4.55
C GLU A 45 -13.58 13.83 5.12
N GLN A 46 -14.76 13.24 5.33
CA GLN A 46 -14.84 11.86 5.81
C GLN A 46 -14.23 10.88 4.80
N PHE A 47 -14.46 11.12 3.51
CA PHE A 47 -13.89 10.31 2.44
C PHE A 47 -12.36 10.44 2.37
N LEU A 48 -11.83 11.67 2.41
CA LEU A 48 -10.39 11.91 2.39
C LEU A 48 -9.70 11.36 3.65
N LYS A 49 -10.35 11.44 4.80
CA LYS A 49 -9.87 10.82 6.04
C LYS A 49 -9.82 9.29 5.92
N ALA A 50 -10.84 8.66 5.33
CA ALA A 50 -10.84 7.22 5.10
C ALA A 50 -9.69 6.80 4.18
N ILE A 51 -9.42 7.58 3.13
CA ILE A 51 -8.27 7.34 2.23
C ILE A 51 -6.95 7.41 3.00
N ASP A 52 -6.72 8.46 3.81
CA ASP A 52 -5.48 8.60 4.58
C ASP A 52 -5.26 7.42 5.55
N ILE A 53 -6.33 6.98 6.24
CA ILE A 53 -6.28 5.79 7.13
C ILE A 53 -5.87 4.54 6.35
N VAL A 54 -6.46 4.30 5.18
CA VAL A 54 -6.13 3.13 4.36
C VAL A 54 -4.68 3.20 3.87
N LEU A 55 -4.21 4.37 3.42
CA LEU A 55 -2.83 4.55 2.98
C LEU A 55 -1.83 4.27 4.11
N VAL A 56 -2.13 4.71 5.34
CA VAL A 56 -1.34 4.36 6.53
C VAL A 56 -1.35 2.85 6.77
N ALA A 57 -2.53 2.22 6.77
CA ALA A 57 -2.65 0.78 7.02
C ALA A 57 -1.89 -0.06 5.98
N VAL A 58 -1.88 0.35 4.71
CA VAL A 58 -1.10 -0.32 3.66
C VAL A 58 0.40 -0.20 3.94
N SER A 59 0.89 0.99 4.31
CA SER A 59 2.30 1.18 4.69
C SER A 59 2.70 0.31 5.89
N GLU A 60 1.87 0.26 6.94
CA GLU A 60 2.11 -0.59 8.10
C GLU A 60 2.10 -2.08 7.73
N HIS A 61 1.24 -2.48 6.81
CA HIS A 61 1.19 -3.85 6.31
C HIS A 61 2.47 -4.24 5.57
N ILE A 62 3.02 -3.36 4.74
CA ILE A 62 4.30 -3.57 4.05
C ILE A 62 5.43 -3.75 5.07
N GLU A 63 5.50 -2.89 6.09
CA GLU A 63 6.50 -2.99 7.15
C GLU A 63 6.36 -4.29 7.96
N ARG A 64 5.14 -4.76 8.20
CA ARG A 64 4.88 -6.05 8.86
C ARG A 64 5.48 -7.21 8.07
N PHE A 65 5.34 -7.22 6.75
CA PHE A 65 5.95 -8.25 5.90
C PHE A 65 7.47 -8.11 5.79
N ALA A 66 8.01 -6.89 5.79
CA ALA A 66 9.44 -6.67 5.86
C ALA A 66 10.03 -7.20 7.18
N ALA A 67 9.34 -6.99 8.30
CA ALA A 67 9.73 -7.54 9.60
C ALA A 67 9.67 -9.07 9.62
N LEU A 68 8.59 -9.66 9.09
CA LEU A 68 8.44 -11.12 8.98
C LEU A 68 9.56 -11.75 8.13
N ALA A 69 9.91 -11.13 7.01
CA ALA A 69 11.00 -11.62 6.17
C ALA A 69 12.35 -11.62 6.90
N ARG A 70 12.63 -10.61 7.75
CA ARG A 70 13.85 -10.60 8.59
C ARG A 70 13.81 -11.67 9.68
N GLU A 71 12.67 -11.87 10.31
CA GLU A 71 12.49 -12.92 11.33
C GLU A 71 12.75 -14.31 10.72
N MET A 72 12.16 -14.58 9.55
CA MET A 72 12.40 -15.82 8.82
C MET A 72 13.87 -15.98 8.44
N ALA A 73 14.51 -14.92 7.93
CA ALA A 73 15.93 -14.94 7.57
C ALA A 73 16.84 -15.27 8.77
N ALA A 74 16.50 -14.81 9.98
CA ALA A 74 17.29 -15.07 11.18
C ALA A 74 17.33 -16.56 11.58
N THR A 75 16.32 -17.33 11.17
CA THR A 75 16.20 -18.78 11.49
C THR A 75 16.48 -19.69 10.29
N GLU A 76 16.71 -19.13 9.10
CA GLU A 76 16.95 -19.91 7.88
C GLU A 76 18.37 -20.44 7.84
N THR A 77 18.50 -21.75 7.58
CA THR A 77 19.79 -22.45 7.56
C THR A 77 20.44 -22.43 6.18
N ARG A 78 19.64 -22.28 5.11
CA ARG A 78 20.13 -22.21 3.74
C ARG A 78 20.51 -20.78 3.39
N GLU A 79 21.80 -20.56 3.15
CA GLU A 79 22.36 -19.26 2.81
C GLU A 79 21.63 -18.56 1.65
N SER A 80 21.39 -19.26 0.53
CA SER A 80 20.69 -18.67 -0.61
C SER A 80 19.29 -18.16 -0.27
N ARG A 81 18.54 -18.90 0.56
CA ARG A 81 17.19 -18.51 0.96
C ARG A 81 17.18 -17.37 1.98
N ARG A 82 18.14 -17.35 2.89
CA ARG A 82 18.33 -16.23 3.82
C ARG A 82 18.58 -14.94 3.05
N ASP A 83 19.44 -14.98 2.04
CA ASP A 83 19.79 -13.80 1.24
C ASP A 83 18.60 -13.32 0.39
N GLU A 84 17.78 -14.23 -0.15
CA GLU A 84 16.49 -13.90 -0.78
C GLU A 84 15.53 -13.18 0.19
N LEU A 85 15.38 -13.69 1.41
CA LEU A 85 14.49 -13.11 2.43
C LEU A 85 14.97 -11.72 2.88
N LEU A 86 16.28 -11.54 3.04
CA LEU A 86 16.87 -10.23 3.32
C LEU A 86 16.62 -9.25 2.17
N THR A 87 16.77 -9.70 0.92
CA THR A 87 16.44 -8.90 -0.26
C THR A 87 14.96 -8.49 -0.27
N ILE A 88 14.04 -9.40 0.05
CA ILE A 88 12.61 -9.09 0.18
C ILE A 88 12.38 -8.03 1.27
N ALA A 89 12.98 -8.21 2.44
CA ALA A 89 12.84 -7.28 3.56
C ALA A 89 13.39 -5.88 3.25
N GLU A 90 14.45 -5.79 2.44
CA GLU A 90 15.02 -4.53 1.97
C GLU A 90 14.14 -3.87 0.92
N LYS A 91 13.67 -4.62 -0.09
CA LYS A 91 12.84 -4.10 -1.18
C LYS A 91 11.48 -3.60 -0.70
N LEU A 92 10.86 -4.28 0.28
CA LEU A 92 9.61 -3.83 0.90
C LEU A 92 9.81 -2.49 1.64
N ARG A 93 10.95 -2.33 2.31
CA ARG A 93 11.32 -1.07 2.99
C ARG A 93 11.67 0.06 2.02
N SER A 94 12.34 -0.28 0.93
CA SER A 94 12.72 0.67 -0.12
C SER A 94 11.54 1.06 -1.01
N TYR A 95 10.33 0.55 -0.76
CA TYR A 95 9.09 0.98 -1.43
C TYR A 95 8.68 2.42 -1.07
N ARG A 96 9.62 3.24 -0.60
CA ARG A 96 9.54 4.70 -0.55
C ARG A 96 10.17 5.26 -1.84
N PRO A 97 9.38 5.57 -2.90
CA PRO A 97 9.89 6.05 -4.19
C PRO A 97 10.69 7.37 -4.08
N PRO A 98 11.53 7.71 -5.10
CA PRO A 98 11.41 7.29 -6.50
C PRO A 98 12.51 6.30 -6.92
N ALA A 99 12.18 5.02 -6.98
CA ALA A 99 13.03 4.03 -7.65
C ALA A 99 12.14 3.04 -8.40
N ALA A 100 11.62 3.49 -9.53
CA ALA A 100 11.08 2.62 -10.56
C ALA A 100 12.24 1.85 -11.20
N ALA A 101 12.44 0.60 -10.76
CA ALA A 101 12.98 -0.51 -11.54
C ALA A 101 13.17 -1.66 -10.56
N ASP A 102 12.16 -2.50 -10.39
CA ASP A 102 12.36 -3.95 -10.28
C ASP A 102 11.01 -4.66 -10.24
N PHE A 103 10.93 -5.76 -10.96
CA PHE A 103 9.83 -6.70 -11.12
C PHE A 103 9.10 -7.10 -9.80
N LEU A 104 9.75 -6.95 -8.64
CA LEU A 104 9.16 -7.14 -7.31
C LEU A 104 8.13 -6.07 -6.90
N ALA A 105 8.12 -4.90 -7.55
CA ALA A 105 7.09 -3.88 -7.36
C ALA A 105 5.68 -4.40 -7.71
N GLY A 106 5.59 -5.34 -8.66
CA GLY A 106 4.32 -6.02 -8.99
C GLY A 106 3.86 -7.01 -7.91
N ALA A 107 4.79 -7.61 -7.16
CA ALA A 107 4.46 -8.57 -6.11
C ALA A 107 3.95 -7.89 -4.82
N ALA A 108 4.39 -6.67 -4.52
CA ALA A 108 3.79 -5.86 -3.45
C ALA A 108 2.36 -5.41 -3.82
N THR A 109 2.08 -5.15 -5.10
CA THR A 109 0.70 -4.99 -5.60
C THR A 109 -0.13 -6.26 -5.40
N MET A 110 0.51 -7.44 -5.49
CA MET A 110 -0.11 -8.71 -5.15
C MET A 110 -0.39 -8.88 -3.64
N LEU A 111 0.04 -7.98 -2.75
CA LEU A 111 -0.46 -7.90 -1.36
C LEU A 111 -1.75 -7.08 -1.23
N LEU A 112 -2.05 -6.23 -2.22
CA LEU A 112 -3.34 -5.51 -2.32
C LEU A 112 -4.43 -6.36 -3.00
N HIS A 113 -4.07 -7.36 -3.80
CA HIS A 113 -5.01 -8.30 -4.44
C HIS A 113 -5.67 -9.36 -3.51
N PRO A 114 -5.02 -9.93 -2.47
CA PRO A 114 -5.62 -10.97 -1.64
C PRO A 114 -6.68 -10.44 -0.69
N VAL A 115 -6.85 -9.11 -0.58
CA VAL A 115 -7.96 -8.52 0.17
C VAL A 115 -9.32 -8.73 -0.55
N ASP A 116 -9.31 -9.14 -1.83
CA ASP A 116 -10.52 -9.43 -2.63
C ASP A 116 -10.92 -10.93 -2.63
N PHE A 117 -10.29 -11.80 -1.83
CA PHE A 117 -10.50 -13.26 -1.92
C PHE A 117 -10.73 -13.98 -0.58
N ALA A 118 -11.33 -13.29 0.39
CA ALA A 118 -11.94 -13.94 1.55
C ALA A 118 -13.46 -13.89 1.41
N ASP A 119 -14.01 -14.78 0.58
CA ASP A 119 -15.32 -15.44 0.79
C ASP A 119 -15.63 -16.40 -0.37
N ARG A 120 -15.05 -17.60 -0.27
CA ARG A 120 -15.69 -18.85 -0.73
C ARG A 120 -15.91 -19.73 0.50
N ILE A 121 -16.88 -19.38 1.33
CA ILE A 121 -17.75 -20.28 2.13
C ILE A 121 -19.12 -19.63 2.20
#